data_AF-A0A0C2BLP4-F1
#
_entry.id   AF-A0A0C2BLP4-F1
#
_cell.length_a   1.000
_cell.length_b   1.000
_cell.length_c   1.000
_cell.angle_alpha   90.00
_cell.angle_beta   90.00
_cell.angle_gamma   90.00
#
_symmetry.space_group_name_H-M   'P 1'
#
loop_
_entity.id
_entity.type
_entity.pdbx_description
1 polymer ?
#
loop_
_entity_poly.entity_id
_entity_poly.type
_entity_poly.pdbx_seq_one_letter_code
_entity_poly.pdbx_strand_id
1 'polypeptide(L)' 'MNGAVPMVLVGNKCDLAQRAVDGRTVSDAARAYGIPMVDTSAKTRMGVDDAFYTLVREIRR' A
#
# COMPACT_ATOMS: atom_id res chain seq x y z
N MET A 1 -13.69 3.11 22.88
CA MET A 1 -12.44 3.23 22.10
C MET A 1 -12.79 2.91 20.67
N ASN A 2 -12.84 3.90 19.76
CA ASN A 2 -12.98 3.60 18.33
C ASN A 2 -11.65 3.01 17.85
N GLY A 3 -11.54 1.68 17.90
CA GLY A 3 -10.30 0.91 17.73
C GLY A 3 -10.00 0.51 16.29
N ALA A 4 -9.87 1.48 15.38
CA ALA A 4 -9.37 1.20 14.04
C ALA A 4 -7.84 1.09 14.08
N VAL A 5 -7.29 -0.03 13.59
CA VAL A 5 -5.83 -0.20 13.43
C VAL A 5 -5.41 0.49 12.12
N PRO A 6 -4.44 1.42 12.14
CA PRO A 6 -3.93 2.04 10.92
C PRO A 6 -3.27 1.00 10.00
N MET A 7 -3.63 1.02 8.71
CA MET A 7 -3.15 0.05 7.73
C MET A 7 -2.89 0.72 6.38
N VAL A 8 -1.98 0.13 5.60
CA VAL A 8 -1.69 0.49 4.21
C VAL A 8 -1.49 -0.79 3.40
N LEU A 9 -2.10 -0.86 2.22
CA LEU A 9 -1.89 -1.98 1.29
C LEU A 9 -0.60 -1.74 0.48
N VAL A 10 0.33 -2.69 0.52
CA VAL A 10 1.62 -2.55 -0.17
C VAL A 10 1.74 -3.56 -1.31
N GLY A 11 1.76 -3.07 -2.54
CA GLY A 11 2.06 -3.86 -3.74
C GLY A 11 3.57 -3.98 -3.95
N ASN A 12 4.21 -4.95 -3.32
CA ASN A 12 5.67 -5.14 -3.44
C ASN A 12 6.07 -5.83 -4.77
N LYS A 13 7.34 -5.66 -5.16
CA LYS A 13 7.96 -6.18 -6.40
C LYS A 13 7.42 -5.54 -7.68
N CYS A 14 7.05 -4.25 -7.62
CA CYS A 14 6.56 -3.51 -8.79
C CYS A 14 7.61 -3.33 -9.90
N ASP A 15 8.89 -3.65 -9.63
CA ASP A 15 9.98 -3.67 -10.60
C ASP A 15 9.91 -4.87 -11.58
N LEU A 16 9.14 -5.91 -11.25
CA LEU A 16 8.93 -7.04 -12.16
C LEU A 16 7.95 -6.66 -13.26
N ALA A 17 8.33 -6.91 -14.52
CA ALA A 17 7.47 -6.66 -15.67
C ALA A 17 6.18 -7.52 -15.66
N GLN A 18 6.26 -8.72 -15.10
CA GLN A 18 5.13 -9.62 -14.96
C GLN A 18 4.38 -9.33 -13.66
N ARG A 19 3.19 -8.75 -13.78
CA ARG A 19 2.26 -8.63 -12.65
C ARG A 19 1.33 -9.84 -12.59
N ALA A 20 1.29 -10.48 -11.43
CA ALA A 20 0.34 -11.57 -11.15
C ALA A 20 -1.06 -11.05 -10.79
N VAL A 21 -1.17 -9.79 -10.36
CA VAL A 21 -2.42 -9.15 -9.94
C VAL A 21 -2.60 -7.85 -10.73
N ASP A 22 -3.80 -7.66 -11.29
CA ASP A 22 -4.15 -6.46 -12.03
C ASP A 22 -4.28 -5.23 -11.11
N GLY A 23 -3.91 -4.06 -11.63
CA GLY A 23 -3.95 -2.81 -10.87
C GLY A 23 -5.36 -2.42 -10.40
N ARG A 24 -6.41 -2.76 -11.18
CA ARG A 24 -7.80 -2.47 -10.77
C ARG A 24 -8.21 -3.32 -9.59
N THR A 25 -7.85 -4.61 -9.59
CA THR A 25 -8.12 -5.52 -8.46
C THR A 25 -7.50 -5.01 -7.15
N VAL A 26 -6.26 -4.49 -7.20
CA VAL A 26 -5.60 -3.90 -6.04
C VAL A 26 -6.33 -2.64 -5.57
N SER A 27 -6.70 -1.76 -6.51
CA SER A 27 -7.41 -0.51 -6.20
C SER A 27 -8.79 -0.75 -5.58
N ASP A 28 -9.55 -1.70 -6.12
CA ASP A 28 -10.87 -2.06 -5.59
C ASP A 28 -10.77 -2.69 -4.20
N ALA A 29 -9.76 -3.53 -3.95
CA ALA A 29 -9.51 -4.09 -2.62
C ALA A 29 -9.15 -2.99 -1.60
N ALA A 30 -8.24 -2.07 -1.94
CA ALA A 30 -7.87 -0.96 -1.07
C ALA A 30 -9.09 -0.07 -0.73
N ARG A 31 -9.94 0.21 -1.73
CA ARG A 31 -11.20 0.95 -1.54
C ARG A 31 -12.17 0.19 -0.64
N ALA A 32 -12.33 -1.11 -0.82
CA ALA A 32 -13.22 -1.94 -0.01
C ALA A 32 -12.79 -1.99 1.46
N TYR A 33 -11.48 -2.02 1.73
CA TYR A 33 -10.93 -1.94 3.09
C TYR A 33 -10.86 -0.52 3.66
N GLY A 34 -11.05 0.51 2.82
CA GLY A 34 -10.92 1.91 3.23
C GLY A 34 -9.49 2.31 3.60
N ILE A 35 -8.48 1.66 3.01
CA ILE A 35 -7.06 1.90 3.31
C ILE A 35 -6.32 2.45 2.08
N PRO A 36 -5.28 3.27 2.27
CA PRO A 36 -4.41 3.68 1.16
C PRO A 36 -3.64 2.49 0.57
N MET A 37 -3.21 2.62 -0.68
CA MET A 37 -2.31 1.67 -1.34
C MET A 37 -1.03 2.36 -1.83
N VAL A 38 0.10 1.64 -1.75
CA VAL A 38 1.40 2.09 -2.27
C VAL A 38 2.07 0.93 -3.01
N ASP A 39 2.45 1.15 -4.26
CA ASP A 39 3.29 0.21 -5.00
C ASP A 39 4.75 0.42 -4.60
N THR A 40 5.47 -0.68 -4.33
CA THR A 40 6.85 -0.63 -3.85
C THR A 40 7.74 -1.66 -4.53
N SER A 41 9.04 -1.39 -4.53
CA SER A 41 10.07 -2.39 -4.77
C SER A 41 11.11 -2.30 -3.67
N ALA A 42 11.16 -3.32 -2.82
CA ALA A 42 12.24 -3.46 -1.83
C ALA A 42 13.63 -3.57 -2.49
N LYS A 43 13.69 -4.08 -3.74
CA LYS A 43 14.94 -4.25 -4.48
C LYS A 43 15.53 -2.92 -4.94
N THR A 44 14.69 -2.02 -5.45
CA THR A 44 15.13 -0.71 -5.99
C THR A 44 14.90 0.43 -5.02
N ARG A 45 14.34 0.15 -3.83
CA ARG A 45 13.90 1.12 -2.81
C ARG A 45 12.72 2.01 -3.25
N MET A 46 12.18 1.81 -4.45
CA MET A 46 11.03 2.58 -4.94
C MET A 46 9.82 2.44 -3.99
N GLY A 47 9.23 3.57 -3.60
CA GLY A 47 8.01 3.64 -2.80
C GLY A 47 8.14 3.14 -1.35
N VAL A 48 9.31 2.66 -0.93
CA VAL A 48 9.51 2.12 0.43
C VAL A 48 9.29 3.20 1.48
N ASP A 49 9.96 4.36 1.34
CA ASP A 49 9.83 5.46 2.29
C ASP A 49 8.38 6.01 2.28
N ASP A 50 7.74 6.09 1.10
CA ASP A 50 6.35 6.51 0.96
C ASP A 50 5.36 5.59 1.68
N ALA A 51 5.57 4.27 1.64
CA ALA A 51 4.74 3.31 2.38
C ALA A 51 4.82 3.55 3.90
N PHE A 52 6.02 3.78 4.44
CA PHE A 52 6.19 4.10 5.86
C PHE A 52 5.57 5.46 6.22
N TYR A 53 5.80 6.50 5.42
CA TYR A 53 5.22 7.81 5.67
C TYR A 53 3.69 7.81 5.57
N THR A 54 3.12 7.01 4.66
CA THR A 54 1.67 6.85 4.53
C THR A 54 1.08 6.22 5.77
N LEU A 55 1.69 5.14 6.29
CA LEU A 55 1.24 4.52 7.54
C LEU A 55 1.31 5.48 8.73
N VAL A 56 2.40 6.26 8.85
CA VAL A 56 2.54 7.26 9.91
C VAL A 56 1.45 8.35 9.82
N ARG A 57 1.03 8.73 8.61
CA ARG A 57 -0.09 9.65 8.41
C ARG A 57 -1.43 9.05 8.82
N GLU A 58 -1.68 7.77 8.53
CA GLU A 58 -2.89 7.08 8.99
C GLU A 58 -2.94 6.92 10.52
N ILE A 59 -1.80 6.77 11.20
CA ILE A 59 -1.73 6.76 12.67
C ILE A 59 -2.15 8.11 13.28
N ARG A 60 -1.95 9.22 12.55
CA ARG A 60 -2.22 10.58 13.03
C ARG A 60 -3.63 11.09 12.69
N ARG A 61 -4.44 10.29 12.01
CA ARG A 61 -5.86 10.59 11.72
C ARG A 61 -6.74 10.21 12.92
#